data_AF-A0A3M1PFD9-F1
#
_entry.id   AF-A0A3M1PFD9-F1
#
_cell.length_a   1.000
_cell.length_b   1.000
_cell.length_c   1.000
_cell.angle_alpha   90.00
_cell.angle_beta   90.00
_cell.angle_gamma   90.00
#
_symmetry.space_group_name_H-M   'P 1'
#
loop_
_entity.id
_entity.type
_entity.pdbx_description
1 polymer ?
#
loop_
_entity_poly.entity_id
_entity_poly.type
_entity_poly.pdbx_seq_one_letter_code
_entity_poly.pdbx_strand_id
1 'polypeptide(L)'
;MRLSSFGQLLCLGVFVFLKGTAVAGVAQTAAVRVGVVIDGAWEGNQRVLEMTQREILTLTEEEFDVRFPREKQIVADWTATGVHTAVTELLNDPDVDIVLAMG
;
A
#
# COMPACT_ATOMS: atom_id res chain seq x y z
N MET A 1 69.80 -27.16 34.03
CA MET A 1 69.99 -26.29 32.84
C MET A 1 68.70 -25.47 32.67
N ARG A 2 68.82 -24.14 32.83
CA ARG A 2 67.83 -23.04 32.58
C ARG A 2 66.54 -23.03 33.43
N LEU A 3 66.42 -22.09 34.38
CA LEU A 3 65.95 -20.67 34.29
C LEU A 3 64.43 -20.61 34.01
N SER A 4 63.54 -20.18 34.91
CA SER A 4 63.37 -18.89 35.63
C SER A 4 62.22 -18.04 35.03
N SER A 5 61.26 -17.71 35.90
CA SER A 5 60.63 -16.38 36.11
C SER A 5 59.83 -15.65 35.01
N PHE A 6 58.62 -15.23 35.42
CA PHE A 6 58.00 -13.89 35.25
C PHE A 6 57.69 -13.31 33.86
N GLY A 7 56.51 -12.67 33.74
CA GLY A 7 56.27 -11.55 32.81
C GLY A 7 54.87 -11.59 32.16
N GLN A 8 53.85 -10.89 32.67
CA GLN A 8 53.46 -9.49 32.36
C GLN A 8 52.95 -9.23 30.92
N LEU A 9 51.73 -8.69 30.87
CA LEU A 9 51.12 -7.80 29.86
C LEU A 9 51.22 -8.19 28.38
N LEU A 10 50.06 -8.29 27.71
CA LEU A 10 49.80 -7.43 26.54
C LEU A 10 48.31 -7.39 26.20
N CYS A 11 47.72 -6.19 26.34
CA CYS A 11 46.49 -5.81 25.67
C CYS A 11 46.70 -5.92 24.15
N LEU A 12 45.83 -6.63 23.44
CA LEU A 12 45.66 -6.41 22.00
C LEU A 12 44.17 -6.29 21.70
N GLY A 13 43.80 -5.09 21.26
CA GLY A 13 42.42 -4.71 21.01
C GLY A 13 41.86 -5.40 19.77
N VAL A 14 40.63 -5.88 19.89
CA VAL A 14 39.80 -6.17 18.72
C VAL A 14 38.90 -4.95 18.54
N PHE A 15 39.33 -4.05 17.67
CA PHE A 15 38.46 -3.01 17.12
C PHE A 15 37.41 -3.70 16.25
N VAL A 16 36.23 -3.97 16.83
CA VAL A 16 35.05 -4.37 16.06
C VAL A 16 34.50 -3.12 15.37
N PHE A 17 35.04 -2.80 14.18
CA PHE A 17 34.40 -1.91 13.23
C PHE A 17 33.31 -2.69 12.49
N LEU A 18 32.16 -2.90 13.13
CA LEU A 18 30.94 -3.23 12.40
C LEU A 18 30.44 -1.91 11.77
N LYS A 19 31.04 -1.51 10.65
CA LYS A 19 30.55 -0.40 9.85
C LYS A 19 29.14 -0.76 9.38
N GLY A 20 28.17 0.01 9.84
CA GLY A 20 26.76 -0.15 9.52
C GLY A 20 26.53 -0.22 8.02
N THR A 21 25.92 -1.32 7.58
CA THR A 21 25.19 -1.36 6.33
C THR A 21 23.87 -0.65 6.57
N ALA A 22 23.82 0.65 6.27
CA ALA A 22 22.55 1.34 6.11
C ALA A 22 21.81 0.66 4.95
N VAL A 23 20.80 -0.14 5.27
CA VAL A 23 19.84 -0.61 4.27
C VAL A 23 18.98 0.61 3.96
N ALA A 24 19.28 1.27 2.85
CA ALA A 24 18.34 2.21 2.24
C ALA A 24 17.13 1.39 1.75
N GLY A 25 16.20 1.12 2.66
CA GLY A 25 14.89 0.64 2.29
C GLY A 25 14.19 1.79 1.58
N VAL A 26 14.03 1.69 0.27
CA VAL A 26 13.00 2.47 -0.43
C VAL A 26 11.70 2.05 0.24
N ALA A 27 11.14 2.92 1.08
CA ALA A 27 9.78 2.73 1.58
C ALA A 27 8.88 2.85 0.35
N GLN A 28 8.59 1.72 -0.28
CA GLN A 28 7.60 1.67 -1.33
C GLN A 28 6.27 1.96 -0.65
N THR A 29 5.67 3.12 -0.94
CA THR A 29 4.32 3.46 -0.49
C THR A 29 3.42 2.30 -0.87
N ALA A 30 2.78 1.66 0.12
CA ALA A 30 1.87 0.55 -0.14
C ALA A 30 0.77 1.04 -1.09
N ALA A 31 0.43 0.21 -2.08
CA ALA A 31 -0.58 0.59 -3.06
C ALA A 31 -1.94 0.79 -2.38
N VAL A 32 -2.61 1.91 -2.67
CA VAL A 32 -3.95 2.23 -2.20
C VAL A 32 -4.95 1.68 -3.22
N ARG A 33 -5.69 0.64 -2.85
CA ARG A 33 -6.67 -0.02 -3.72
C ARG A 33 -8.05 0.55 -3.48
N VAL A 34 -8.61 1.14 -4.53
CA VAL A 34 -9.92 1.78 -4.50
C VAL A 34 -10.95 0.83 -5.10
N GLY A 35 -11.91 0.41 -4.28
CA GLY A 35 -13.13 -0.23 -4.72
C GLY A 35 -14.15 0.80 -5.18
N VAL A 36 -14.98 0.47 -6.17
CA VAL A 36 -15.95 1.39 -6.77
C VAL A 36 -17.35 0.83 -6.66
N VAL A 37 -18.29 1.62 -6.14
CA VAL A 37 -19.72 1.33 -6.22
C VAL A 37 -20.39 2.35 -7.12
N ILE A 38 -21.20 1.87 -8.06
CA ILE A 38 -22.07 2.70 -8.90
C ILE A 38 -23.52 2.42 -8.53
N ASP A 39 -24.32 3.46 -8.23
CA ASP A 39 -25.72 3.35 -7.77
C ASP A 39 -26.60 2.49 -8.71
N GLY A 40 -26.42 2.64 -10.02
CA GLY A 40 -27.02 1.72 -10.97
C GLY A 40 -26.53 1.86 -12.40
N ALA A 41 -26.99 0.92 -13.24
CA ALA A 41 -26.55 0.84 -14.64
C ALA A 41 -27.16 1.96 -15.49
N TRP A 42 -26.30 2.75 -16.14
CA TRP A 42 -26.68 3.64 -17.24
C TRP A 42 -25.53 3.78 -18.26
N GLU A 43 -25.84 4.33 -19.43
CA GLU A 43 -24.92 4.38 -20.58
C GLU A 43 -23.62 5.15 -20.31
N GLY A 44 -23.63 6.12 -19.40
CA GLY A 44 -22.47 6.96 -19.10
C GLY A 44 -21.51 6.42 -18.05
N ASN A 45 -21.83 5.32 -17.38
CA ASN A 45 -21.06 4.77 -16.25
C ASN A 45 -19.56 4.67 -16.52
N GLN A 46 -19.17 3.99 -17.60
CA GLN A 46 -17.75 3.79 -17.90
C GLN A 46 -17.03 5.09 -18.20
N ARG A 47 -17.65 5.99 -18.97
CA ARG A 47 -17.03 7.28 -19.31
C ARG A 47 -16.77 8.11 -18.06
N VAL A 48 -17.77 8.21 -17.17
CA VAL A 48 -17.63 8.96 -15.92
C VAL A 48 -16.60 8.32 -15.02
N LEU A 49 -16.64 6.99 -14.84
CA LEU A 49 -15.65 6.25 -14.07
C LEU A 49 -14.23 6.51 -14.55
N GLU A 50 -13.98 6.38 -15.85
CA GLU A 50 -12.65 6.60 -16.43
C GLU A 50 -12.16 8.05 -16.27
N MET A 51 -13.04 9.04 -16.38
CA MET A 51 -12.69 10.44 -16.12
C MET A 51 -12.29 10.65 -14.67
N THR A 52 -13.09 10.14 -13.73
CA THR A 52 -12.80 10.24 -12.29
C THR A 52 -11.52 9.50 -11.92
N GLN A 53 -11.29 8.29 -12.45
CA GLN A 53 -10.05 7.54 -12.23
C GLN A 53 -8.83 8.28 -12.74
N ARG A 54 -8.88 8.85 -13.96
CA ARG A 54 -7.78 9.64 -14.51
C ARG A 54 -7.45 10.85 -13.65
N GLU A 55 -8.45 11.57 -13.16
CA GLU A 55 -8.23 12.76 -12.32
C GLU A 55 -7.57 12.37 -11.00
N ILE A 56 -8.09 11.34 -10.33
CA ILE A 56 -7.49 10.85 -9.07
C ILE A 56 -6.05 10.43 -9.29
N LEU A 57 -5.76 9.65 -10.33
CA LEU A 57 -4.40 9.21 -10.63
C LEU A 57 -3.49 10.42 -10.90
N THR A 58 -3.92 11.36 -11.74
CA THR A 58 -3.13 12.56 -12.08
C THR A 58 -2.83 13.41 -10.85
N LEU A 59 -3.78 13.58 -9.93
CA LEU A 59 -3.59 14.39 -8.73
C LEU A 59 -2.75 13.70 -7.65
N THR A 60 -2.62 12.37 -7.70
CA THR A 60 -1.99 11.57 -6.63
C THR A 60 -0.71 10.86 -7.03
N GLU A 61 -0.35 10.84 -8.32
CA GLU A 61 0.73 10.00 -8.85
C GLU A 61 2.12 10.27 -8.24
N GLU A 62 2.37 11.47 -7.72
CA GLU A 62 3.64 11.81 -7.08
C GLU A 62 3.71 11.37 -5.61
N GLU A 63 2.58 11.08 -4.97
CA GLU A 63 2.48 10.83 -3.52
C GLU A 63 2.02 9.39 -3.20
N PHE A 64 1.15 8.81 -4.02
CA PHE A 64 0.49 7.54 -3.74
C PHE A 64 0.45 6.62 -4.98
N ASP A 65 0.68 5.31 -4.76
CA ASP A 65 0.42 4.26 -5.77
C ASP A 65 -1.07 3.88 -5.70
N VAL A 66 -1.94 4.66 -6.34
CA VAL A 66 -3.39 4.39 -6.37
C VAL A 66 -3.74 3.40 -7.47
N ARG A 67 -4.56 2.40 -7.14
CA ARG A 67 -5.00 1.35 -8.07
C ARG A 67 -6.52 1.19 -8.03
N PHE A 68 -7.09 0.92 -9.20
CA PHE A 68 -8.52 0.64 -9.37
C PHE A 68 -8.72 -0.77 -9.98
N PRO A 69 -8.68 -1.84 -9.16
CA PRO A 69 -8.87 -3.19 -9.68
C PRO A 69 -10.27 -3.36 -10.27
N ARG A 70 -10.36 -4.01 -11.44
CA ARG A 70 -11.64 -4.14 -12.18
C ARG A 70 -12.64 -5.01 -11.44
N GLU A 71 -12.15 -6.03 -10.75
CA GLU A 71 -12.91 -6.97 -9.93
C GLU A 71 -13.47 -6.34 -8.64
N LYS A 72 -13.05 -5.12 -8.28
CA LYS A 72 -13.57 -4.36 -7.13
C LYS A 72 -14.56 -3.27 -7.56
N GLN A 73 -15.16 -3.40 -8.74
CA GLN A 73 -16.15 -2.47 -9.28
C GLN A 73 -17.52 -3.13 -9.29
N ILE A 74 -18.47 -2.57 -8.54
CA ILE A 74 -19.81 -3.10 -8.38
C ILE A 74 -20.82 -2.06 -8.90
N VAL A 75 -21.73 -2.49 -9.77
CA VAL A 75 -22.88 -1.69 -10.19
C VAL A 75 -24.10 -2.23 -9.46
N ALA A 76 -24.73 -1.41 -8.64
CA ALA A 76 -25.95 -1.74 -7.91
C ALA A 76 -27.19 -1.64 -8.81
N ASP A 77 -28.38 -1.76 -8.21
CA ASP A 77 -29.65 -1.94 -8.90
C ASP A 77 -30.61 -0.74 -8.76
N TRP A 78 -30.06 0.46 -8.51
CA TRP A 78 -30.83 1.69 -8.21
C TRP A 78 -31.64 1.65 -6.92
N THR A 79 -31.34 0.70 -6.02
CA THR A 79 -32.00 0.61 -4.73
C THR A 79 -31.02 0.91 -3.60
N ALA A 80 -31.54 1.56 -2.55
CA ALA A 80 -30.75 1.79 -1.33
C ALA A 80 -30.24 0.48 -0.71
N THR A 81 -31.00 -0.63 -0.84
CA THR A 81 -30.57 -1.95 -0.36
C THR A 81 -29.45 -2.53 -1.20
N GLY A 82 -29.52 -2.40 -2.53
CA GLY A 82 -28.46 -2.81 -3.44
C GLY A 82 -27.17 -2.04 -3.21
N VAL A 83 -27.24 -0.71 -3.09
CA VAL A 83 -26.09 0.14 -2.75
C VAL A 83 -25.51 -0.23 -1.39
N HIS A 84 -26.35 -0.37 -0.36
CA HIS A 84 -25.87 -0.78 0.97
C HIS A 84 -25.13 -2.11 0.92
N THR A 85 -25.66 -3.09 0.17
CA THR A 85 -25.02 -4.40 -0.01
C THR A 85 -23.67 -4.27 -0.70
N ALA A 86 -23.60 -3.54 -1.82
CA ALA A 86 -22.36 -3.32 -2.58
C ALA A 86 -21.28 -2.59 -1.76
N VAL A 87 -21.66 -1.53 -1.04
CA VAL A 87 -20.73 -0.80 -0.15
C VAL A 87 -20.26 -1.70 0.98
N THR A 88 -21.15 -2.46 1.61
CA THR A 88 -20.81 -3.40 2.68
C THR A 88 -19.85 -4.49 2.19
N GLU A 89 -20.03 -5.00 0.98
CA GLU A 89 -19.13 -5.97 0.37
C GLU A 89 -17.70 -5.41 0.26
N LEU A 90 -17.53 -4.22 -0.32
CA LEU A 90 -16.20 -3.61 -0.48
C LEU A 90 -15.58 -3.16 0.85
N LEU A 91 -16.38 -2.71 1.82
CA LEU A 91 -15.86 -2.33 3.14
C LEU A 91 -15.37 -3.54 3.97
N ASN A 92 -15.91 -4.73 3.72
CA ASN A 92 -15.45 -5.96 4.37
C ASN A 92 -14.33 -6.67 3.60
N ASP A 93 -13.96 -6.15 2.43
CA ASP A 93 -12.91 -6.70 1.60
C ASP A 93 -11.53 -6.21 2.10
N PRO A 94 -10.66 -7.09 2.64
CA PRO A 94 -9.36 -6.67 3.16
C PRO A 94 -8.41 -6.16 2.07
N ASP A 95 -8.77 -6.36 0.81
CA ASP A 95 -8.01 -5.86 -0.34
C ASP A 95 -8.49 -4.50 -0.85
N VAL A 96 -9.45 -3.87 -0.18
CA VAL A 96 -9.96 -2.53 -0.48
C VAL A 96 -9.59 -1.58 0.65
N ASP A 97 -8.87 -0.52 0.30
CA ASP A 97 -8.42 0.49 1.25
C ASP A 97 -9.37 1.70 1.29
N ILE A 98 -10.03 2.00 0.16
CA ILE A 98 -10.99 3.10 0.00
C ILE A 98 -12.17 2.63 -0.86
N VAL A 99 -13.39 3.06 -0.51
CA VAL A 99 -14.58 2.89 -1.36
C VAL A 99 -14.96 4.23 -1.99
N LEU A 100 -14.97 4.28 -3.32
CA LEU A 100 -15.50 5.37 -4.13
C LEU A 100 -16.94 5.05 -4.53
N ALA A 101 -17.91 5.76 -3.96
CA ALA A 101 -19.32 5.66 -4.34
C ALA A 101 -19.68 6.73 -5.39
N MET A 102 -20.35 6.32 -6.46
CA MET A 102 -20.78 7.19 -7.57
C MET A 102 -22.25 6.95 -7.89
N GLY A 103 -23.05 8.00 -8.04
CA GLY A 103 -24.49 7.90 -8.31
C GLY A 103 -25.23 9.14 -7.88
#